data_AF-A0A091Q2K3-F1
#
_entry.id   AF-A0A091Q2K3-F1
#
_cell.length_a   1.000
_cell.length_b   1.000
_cell.length_c   1.000
_cell.angle_alpha   90.00
_cell.angle_beta   90.00
_cell.angle_gamma   90.00
#
_symmetry.space_group_name_H-M   'P 1'
#
loop_
_entity.id
_entity.type
_entity.pdbx_description
1 polymer ?
#
loop_
_entity_poly.entity_id
_entity_poly.type
_entity_poly.pdbx_seq_one_letter_code
_entity_poly.pdbx_strand_id
1 'polypeptide(L)'
;QGGEVIKKPSSVDLASKKCQQVLMELEGVLQHLEVMFSLTLVPRVLILLGGNVMSPKELYELNLEGICEGSAEESLKTASCLRKFFHSLFVADVFSELKALPVTGTVVMLQGHRDCGVDWFRPKLNYKVPTRGRKLTVTLSCDGELGVTASPPPRTASPWEDYVWFQAPVTLRGFHE
;
A
#
# COMPACT_ATOMS: atom_id res chain seq x y z
N GLN A 1 51.54 13.59 22.74
CA GLN A 1 50.16 14.04 22.44
C GLN A 1 49.76 13.40 21.12
N GLY A 2 48.93 12.34 21.18
CA GLY A 2 48.46 11.64 19.99
C GLY A 2 47.31 12.42 19.37
N GLY A 3 47.52 12.91 18.15
CA GLY A 3 46.46 13.54 17.36
C GLY A 3 45.45 12.49 16.93
N GLU A 4 44.23 12.63 17.42
CA GLU A 4 43.08 11.83 17.01
C GLU A 4 42.78 12.14 15.54
N VAL A 5 43.21 11.25 14.64
CA VAL A 5 42.83 11.29 13.22
C VAL A 5 41.37 10.90 13.15
N ILE A 6 40.49 11.90 13.03
CA ILE A 6 39.07 11.71 12.72
C ILE A 6 39.01 11.06 11.33
N LYS A 7 38.92 9.73 11.27
CA LYS A 7 38.67 8.98 10.04
C LYS A 7 37.29 9.38 9.53
N LYS A 8 37.24 10.15 8.44
CA LYS A 8 36.02 10.40 7.68
C LYS A 8 35.43 9.03 7.29
N PRO A 9 34.15 8.74 7.58
CA PRO A 9 33.55 7.46 7.24
C PRO A 9 33.62 7.25 5.72
N SER A 10 33.92 6.02 5.30
CA SER A 10 34.02 5.69 3.88
C SER A 10 32.66 5.87 3.19
N SER A 11 32.66 6.12 1.88
CA SER A 11 31.42 6.23 1.09
C SER A 11 30.55 4.97 1.19
N VAL A 12 31.19 3.79 1.30
CA VAL A 12 30.54 2.49 1.48
C VAL A 12 29.86 2.38 2.85
N ASP A 13 30.49 2.90 3.92
CA ASP A 13 29.88 2.92 5.26
C ASP A 13 28.67 3.86 5.35
N LEU A 14 28.64 4.91 4.52
CA LEU A 14 27.51 5.84 4.45
C LEU A 14 26.36 5.26 3.63
N ALA A 15 26.66 4.52 2.58
CA ALA A 15 25.66 3.87 1.73
C ALA A 15 24.98 2.69 2.45
N SER A 16 25.75 1.87 3.17
CA SER A 16 25.21 0.78 4.00
C SER A 16 24.28 1.28 5.11
N LYS A 17 24.64 2.39 5.78
CA LYS A 17 23.78 3.04 6.79
C LYS A 17 22.48 3.57 6.20
N LYS A 18 22.53 4.16 5.00
CA LYS A 18 21.32 4.64 4.30
C LYS A 18 20.42 3.47 3.88
N CYS A 19 21.00 2.39 3.38
CA CYS A 19 20.27 1.17 3.03
C CYS A 19 19.54 0.59 4.27
N GLN A 20 20.27 0.43 5.38
CA GLN A 20 19.69 -0.04 6.64
C GLN A 20 18.55 0.87 7.14
N GLN A 21 18.72 2.19 7.06
CA GLN A 21 17.68 3.14 7.45
C GLN A 21 16.41 2.99 6.61
N VAL A 22 16.55 2.88 5.29
CA VAL A 22 15.40 2.70 4.38
C VAL A 22 14.69 1.37 4.64
N LEU A 23 15.44 0.30 4.89
CA LEU A 23 14.87 -1.01 5.23
C LEU A 23 14.11 -0.98 6.56
N MET A 24 14.64 -0.31 7.59
CA MET A 24 13.96 -0.13 8.88
C MET A 24 12.66 0.68 8.72
N GLU A 25 12.67 1.73 7.91
CA GLU A 25 11.45 2.50 7.62
C GLU A 25 10.41 1.67 6.86
N LEU A 26 10.85 0.85 5.89
CA LEU A 26 9.96 -0.05 5.15
C LEU A 26 9.35 -1.11 6.05
N GLU A 27 10.17 -1.76 6.89
CA GLU A 27 9.71 -2.75 7.87
C GLU A 27 8.69 -2.14 8.83
N GLY A 28 8.95 -0.92 9.32
CA GLY A 28 7.99 -0.16 10.12
C GLY A 28 6.66 0.05 9.39
N VAL A 29 6.68 0.47 8.12
CA VAL A 29 5.44 0.61 7.32
C VAL A 29 4.69 -0.73 7.20
N LEU A 30 5.40 -1.82 6.89
CA LEU A 30 4.81 -3.15 6.73
C LEU A 30 4.16 -3.65 8.02
N GLN A 31 4.83 -3.47 9.17
CA GLN A 31 4.28 -3.85 10.47
C GLN A 31 3.00 -3.07 10.81
N HIS A 32 2.98 -1.76 10.55
CA HIS A 32 1.77 -0.97 10.81
C HIS A 32 0.65 -1.28 9.82
N LEU A 33 0.97 -1.72 8.60
CA LEU A 33 -0.04 -2.25 7.68
C LEU A 33 -0.68 -3.51 8.29
N GLU A 34 0.10 -4.47 8.78
CA GLU A 34 -0.46 -5.66 9.45
C GLU A 34 -1.40 -5.30 10.61
N VAL A 35 -0.99 -4.35 11.46
CA VAL A 35 -1.85 -3.81 12.53
C VAL A 35 -3.16 -3.25 11.96
N MET A 36 -3.09 -2.40 10.93
CA MET A 36 -4.29 -1.83 10.31
C MET A 36 -5.24 -2.90 9.76
N PHE A 37 -4.71 -3.90 9.03
CA PHE A 37 -5.48 -5.03 8.50
C PHE A 37 -6.12 -5.90 9.59
N SER A 38 -5.55 -5.93 10.81
CA SER A 38 -6.15 -6.62 11.95
C SER A 38 -7.24 -5.83 12.68
N LEU A 39 -7.24 -4.50 12.54
CA LEU A 39 -8.20 -3.61 13.22
C LEU A 39 -9.46 -3.35 12.39
N THR A 40 -9.35 -3.39 11.06
CA THR A 40 -10.45 -3.09 10.15
C THR A 40 -10.23 -3.71 8.78
N LEU A 41 -11.32 -3.95 8.06
CA LEU A 41 -11.26 -4.20 6.64
C LEU A 41 -10.57 -3.06 5.90
N VAL A 42 -9.89 -3.38 4.81
CA VAL A 42 -9.18 -2.40 4.00
C VAL A 42 -9.68 -2.54 2.56
N PRO A 43 -10.67 -1.75 2.12
CA PRO A 43 -11.23 -1.90 0.78
C PRO A 43 -10.27 -1.45 -0.32
N ARG A 44 -9.41 -0.46 -0.05
CA ARG A 44 -8.50 0.10 -1.06
C ARG A 44 -7.18 0.52 -0.46
N VAL A 45 -6.10 0.30 -1.19
CA VAL A 45 -4.73 0.73 -0.87
C VAL A 45 -4.18 1.55 -2.04
N LEU A 46 -3.49 2.64 -1.74
CA LEU A 46 -2.78 3.48 -2.70
C LEU A 46 -1.29 3.50 -2.37
N ILE A 47 -0.47 3.33 -3.40
CA ILE A 47 0.98 3.51 -3.34
C ILE A 47 1.32 4.66 -4.28
N LEU A 48 1.79 5.76 -3.70
CA LEU A 48 1.99 7.05 -4.37
C LEU A 48 3.49 7.33 -4.47
N LEU A 49 4.02 7.45 -5.68
CA LEU A 49 5.44 7.72 -5.92
C LEU A 49 5.64 9.15 -6.43
N GLY A 50 6.48 9.90 -5.72
CA GLY A 50 6.90 11.25 -6.07
C GLY A 50 5.81 12.31 -6.04
N GLY A 51 6.21 13.58 -6.18
CA GLY A 51 5.29 14.70 -6.06
C GLY A 51 4.76 14.81 -4.63
N ASN A 52 3.44 14.92 -4.48
CA ASN A 52 2.76 14.90 -3.19
C ASN A 52 1.49 14.06 -3.28
N VAL A 53 0.83 13.84 -2.15
CA VAL A 53 -0.34 12.96 -2.04
C VAL A 53 -1.51 13.38 -2.94
N MET A 54 -1.70 14.68 -3.19
CA MET A 54 -2.76 15.20 -4.06
C MET A 54 -2.39 15.18 -5.55
N SER A 55 -1.10 15.11 -5.87
CA SER A 55 -0.58 15.14 -7.24
C SER A 55 0.69 14.28 -7.34
N PRO A 56 0.56 12.95 -7.29
CA PRO A 56 1.70 12.04 -7.37
C PRO A 56 2.27 12.01 -8.79
N LYS A 57 3.54 11.62 -8.93
CA LYS A 57 4.08 11.32 -10.27
C LYS A 57 3.50 10.01 -10.79
N GLU A 58 3.41 9.02 -9.91
CA GLU A 58 2.79 7.73 -10.18
C GLU A 58 1.91 7.28 -9.03
N LEU A 59 0.79 6.66 -9.36
CA LEU A 59 -0.19 6.13 -8.43
C LEU A 59 -0.54 4.70 -8.84
N TYR A 60 -0.36 3.79 -7.89
CA TYR A 60 -0.76 2.40 -7.98
C TYR A 60 -1.88 2.17 -6.97
N GLU A 61 -2.93 1.51 -7.42
CA GLU A 61 -4.11 1.23 -6.60
C GLU A 61 -4.34 -0.27 -6.53
N LEU A 62 -4.56 -0.78 -5.31
CA LEU A 62 -5.05 -2.12 -5.07
C LEU A 62 -6.47 -2.01 -4.52
N ASN A 63 -7.45 -2.46 -5.30
CA ASN A 63 -8.85 -2.51 -4.93
C ASN A 63 -9.19 -3.93 -4.41
N LEU A 64 -9.61 -3.98 -3.15
CA LEU A 64 -9.95 -5.17 -2.37
C LEU A 64 -11.45 -5.24 -2.06
N GLU A 65 -12.27 -4.30 -2.54
CA GLU A 65 -13.71 -4.22 -2.27
C GLU A 65 -14.47 -5.48 -2.72
N GLY A 66 -13.96 -6.20 -3.72
CA GLY A 66 -14.55 -7.44 -4.23
C GLY A 66 -14.15 -8.71 -3.48
N ILE A 67 -13.34 -8.61 -2.42
CA ILE A 67 -12.96 -9.75 -1.60
C ILE A 67 -14.07 -10.01 -0.57
N CYS A 68 -14.57 -11.24 -0.54
CA CYS A 68 -15.54 -11.69 0.45
C CYS A 68 -14.82 -12.18 1.72
N GLU A 69 -15.34 -11.82 2.89
CA GLU A 69 -14.99 -12.49 4.15
C GLU A 69 -15.73 -13.84 4.19
N GLY A 70 -14.97 -14.93 4.15
CA GLY A 70 -15.48 -16.31 4.31
C GLY A 70 -14.81 -17.02 5.48
N SER A 71 -15.20 -18.27 5.74
CA SER A 71 -14.51 -19.05 6.77
C SER A 71 -13.08 -19.42 6.33
N ALA A 72 -12.22 -19.80 7.27
CA ALA A 72 -10.86 -20.23 6.96
C ALA A 72 -10.83 -21.48 6.05
N GLU A 73 -11.85 -22.33 6.16
CA GLU A 73 -12.03 -23.55 5.37
C GLU A 73 -12.45 -23.24 3.92
N GLU A 74 -13.19 -22.15 3.69
CA GLU A 74 -13.62 -21.67 2.37
C GLU A 74 -12.53 -20.84 1.67
N SER A 75 -11.51 -20.42 2.42
CA SER A 75 -10.44 -19.56 1.93
C SER A 75 -9.39 -20.32 1.13
N LEU A 76 -9.06 -19.80 -0.05
CA LEU A 76 -7.90 -20.25 -0.82
C LEU A 76 -6.61 -20.00 -0.04
N LYS A 77 -5.62 -20.88 -0.20
CA LYS A 77 -4.28 -20.68 0.36
C LYS A 77 -3.69 -19.36 -0.16
N THR A 78 -3.29 -18.45 0.74
CA THR A 78 -2.71 -17.13 0.40
C THR A 78 -1.58 -17.23 -0.62
N ALA A 79 -0.68 -18.22 -0.48
CA ALA A 79 0.42 -18.44 -1.42
C ALA A 79 -0.04 -18.73 -2.85
N SER A 80 -1.20 -19.37 -3.03
CA SER A 80 -1.80 -19.61 -4.35
C SER A 80 -2.33 -18.31 -4.96
N CYS A 81 -3.04 -17.52 -4.16
CA CYS A 81 -3.57 -16.21 -4.57
C CYS A 81 -2.44 -15.25 -4.96
N LEU A 82 -1.35 -15.19 -4.17
CA LEU A 82 -0.17 -14.38 -4.47
C LEU A 82 0.50 -14.79 -5.78
N ARG A 83 0.68 -16.10 -6.03
CA ARG A 83 1.22 -16.58 -7.30
C ARG A 83 0.35 -16.18 -8.49
N LYS A 84 -0.97 -16.35 -8.39
CA LYS A 84 -1.90 -15.94 -9.44
C LYS A 84 -1.84 -14.42 -9.67
N PHE A 85 -1.83 -13.64 -8.59
CA PHE A 85 -1.73 -12.19 -8.62
C PHE A 85 -0.47 -11.72 -9.35
N PHE A 86 0.72 -12.17 -8.91
CA PHE A 86 1.98 -11.78 -9.54
C PHE A 86 2.14 -12.31 -10.96
N HIS A 87 1.63 -13.52 -11.24
CA HIS A 87 1.59 -14.04 -12.61
C HIS A 87 0.72 -13.16 -13.53
N SER A 88 -0.46 -12.73 -13.07
CA SER A 88 -1.32 -11.82 -13.83
C SER A 88 -0.65 -10.47 -14.08
N LEU A 89 0.06 -9.91 -13.11
CA LEU A 89 0.84 -8.68 -13.28
C LEU A 89 1.96 -8.86 -14.31
N PHE A 90 2.68 -9.99 -14.25
CA PHE A 90 3.78 -10.29 -15.16
C PHE A 90 3.29 -10.46 -16.60
N VAL A 91 2.23 -11.24 -16.82
CA VAL A 91 1.65 -11.46 -18.16
C VAL A 91 1.09 -10.17 -18.76
N ALA A 92 0.55 -9.28 -17.93
CA ALA A 92 0.03 -7.98 -18.37
C ALA A 92 1.14 -6.94 -18.67
N ASP A 93 2.41 -7.24 -18.38
CA ASP A 93 3.58 -6.40 -18.68
C ASP A 93 3.43 -4.94 -18.20
N VAL A 94 2.88 -4.78 -16.99
CA VAL A 94 2.42 -3.49 -16.45
C VAL A 94 3.55 -2.55 -15.99
N PHE A 95 4.80 -3.02 -16.00
CA PHE A 95 6.00 -2.27 -15.58
C PHE A 95 7.05 -2.20 -16.72
N SER A 96 6.58 -2.06 -17.96
CA SER A 96 7.40 -2.09 -19.18
C SER A 96 8.10 -0.77 -19.52
N GLU A 97 8.09 0.22 -18.63
CA GLU A 97 8.72 1.50 -18.88
C GLU A 97 10.25 1.38 -19.02
N LEU A 98 10.75 1.77 -20.19
CA LEU A 98 12.19 1.81 -20.47
C LEU A 98 12.93 2.91 -19.69
N LYS A 99 12.21 3.91 -19.19
CA LYS A 99 12.80 5.04 -18.47
C LYS A 99 12.77 4.77 -16.97
N ALA A 100 13.96 4.62 -16.39
CA ALA A 100 14.11 4.55 -14.94
C ALA A 100 13.57 5.82 -14.27
N LEU A 101 12.77 5.63 -13.23
CA LEU A 101 12.35 6.72 -12.36
C LEU A 101 13.51 7.16 -11.47
N PRO A 102 13.69 8.46 -11.24
CA PRO A 102 14.65 8.92 -10.25
C PRO A 102 14.22 8.43 -8.86
N VAL A 103 15.18 8.34 -7.93
CA VAL A 103 14.89 8.10 -6.52
C VAL A 103 13.85 9.10 -6.04
N THR A 104 12.72 8.55 -5.60
CA THR A 104 11.55 9.33 -5.23
C THR A 104 11.02 8.86 -3.88
N GLY A 105 10.27 9.75 -3.24
CA GLY A 105 9.53 9.40 -2.04
C GLY A 105 8.29 8.58 -2.40
N THR A 106 7.97 7.59 -1.57
CA THR A 106 6.78 6.76 -1.66
C THR A 106 5.93 6.97 -0.41
N VAL A 107 4.65 7.23 -0.63
CA VAL A 107 3.64 7.36 0.44
C VAL A 107 2.62 6.24 0.26
N VAL A 108 2.33 5.53 1.35
CA VAL A 108 1.27 4.53 1.39
C VAL A 108 0.03 5.15 2.02
N MET A 109 -1.11 4.94 1.39
CA MET A 109 -2.41 5.24 1.95
C MET A 109 -3.32 4.02 1.86
N LEU A 110 -4.28 3.93 2.74
CA LEU A 110 -5.29 2.89 2.71
C LEU A 110 -6.60 3.38 3.32
N GLN A 111 -7.70 2.76 2.95
CA GLN A 111 -8.98 3.00 3.60
C GLN A 111 -9.14 2.10 4.81
N GLY A 112 -9.85 2.60 5.82
CA GLY A 112 -10.30 1.82 6.95
C GLY A 112 -11.48 2.48 7.64
N HIS A 113 -12.18 1.73 8.48
CA HIS A 113 -13.30 2.28 9.25
C HIS A 113 -12.82 3.46 10.10
N ARG A 114 -13.57 4.58 10.10
CA ARG A 114 -13.18 5.81 10.82
C ARG A 114 -12.89 5.61 12.31
N ASP A 115 -13.54 4.63 12.93
CA ASP A 115 -13.44 4.31 14.35
C ASP A 115 -12.58 3.05 14.63
N CYS A 116 -11.72 2.62 13.70
CA CYS A 116 -10.90 1.41 13.88
C CYS A 116 -9.82 1.51 14.98
N GLY A 117 -9.63 2.69 15.58
CA GLY A 117 -8.70 2.89 16.69
C GLY A 117 -7.22 2.92 16.31
N VAL A 118 -6.88 2.96 15.01
CA VAL A 118 -5.49 3.09 14.56
C VAL A 118 -4.90 4.43 14.97
N ASP A 119 -3.66 4.43 15.48
CA ASP A 119 -2.98 5.62 16.01
C ASP A 119 -1.81 6.11 15.12
N TRP A 120 -1.15 5.17 14.43
CA TRP A 120 0.03 5.44 13.63
C TRP A 120 -0.30 6.11 12.29
N PHE A 121 -1.28 5.55 11.56
CA PHE A 121 -1.76 6.16 10.34
C PHE A 121 -2.59 7.41 10.62
N ARG A 122 -2.43 8.45 9.79
CA ARG A 122 -3.13 9.73 9.97
C ARG A 122 -4.37 9.80 9.09
N PRO A 123 -5.57 10.04 9.65
CA PRO A 123 -6.79 10.16 8.86
C PRO A 123 -6.76 11.42 7.97
N LYS A 124 -7.31 11.30 6.77
CA LYS A 124 -7.41 12.32 5.73
C LYS A 124 -8.85 12.41 5.22
N LEU A 125 -9.73 12.96 6.04
CA LEU A 125 -11.19 13.01 5.81
C LEU A 125 -11.58 13.68 4.49
N ASN A 126 -10.78 14.66 4.03
CA ASN A 126 -11.06 15.42 2.80
C ASN A 126 -10.27 14.93 1.59
N TYR A 127 -9.57 13.81 1.71
CA TYR A 127 -8.75 13.31 0.60
C TYR A 127 -9.61 12.80 -0.54
N LYS A 128 -9.20 13.15 -1.76
CA LYS A 128 -9.79 12.65 -3.00
C LYS A 128 -8.69 12.01 -3.81
N VAL A 129 -8.96 10.80 -4.31
CA VAL A 129 -7.99 10.05 -5.10
C VAL A 129 -7.62 10.86 -6.36
N PRO A 130 -6.32 11.14 -6.59
CA PRO A 130 -5.87 11.85 -7.77
C PRO A 130 -6.25 11.10 -9.06
N THR A 131 -6.70 11.83 -10.07
CA THR A 131 -6.96 11.27 -11.41
C THR A 131 -5.71 11.26 -12.27
N ARG A 132 -4.74 12.14 -12.00
CA ARG A 132 -3.45 12.23 -12.69
C ARG A 132 -2.43 11.31 -12.03
N GLY A 133 -1.53 10.76 -12.85
CA GLY A 133 -0.43 9.91 -12.38
C GLY A 133 -0.84 8.46 -12.14
N ARG A 134 -2.12 8.09 -12.33
CA ARG A 134 -2.54 6.69 -12.23
C ARG A 134 -1.82 5.83 -13.27
N LYS A 135 -1.07 4.84 -12.77
CA LYS A 135 -0.32 3.87 -13.57
C LYS A 135 -1.03 2.54 -13.66
N LEU A 136 -1.52 2.05 -12.52
CA LEU A 136 -2.15 0.74 -12.43
C LEU A 136 -3.22 0.73 -11.36
N THR A 137 -4.34 0.07 -11.66
CA THR A 137 -5.34 -0.33 -10.67
C THR A 137 -5.51 -1.84 -10.78
N VAL A 138 -5.20 -2.56 -9.71
CA VAL A 138 -5.40 -3.99 -9.62
C VAL A 138 -6.64 -4.25 -8.78
N THR A 139 -7.64 -4.91 -9.33
CA THR A 139 -8.88 -5.23 -8.63
C THR A 139 -8.90 -6.72 -8.29
N LEU A 140 -9.08 -7.04 -7.02
CA LEU A 140 -9.25 -8.39 -6.52
C LEU A 140 -10.73 -8.65 -6.27
N SER A 141 -11.19 -9.79 -6.76
CA SER A 141 -12.57 -10.24 -6.58
C SER A 141 -12.62 -11.75 -6.38
N CYS A 142 -13.54 -12.19 -5.52
CA CYS A 142 -13.90 -13.60 -5.39
C CYS A 142 -15.06 -13.92 -6.34
N ASP A 143 -14.98 -15.03 -7.06
CA ASP A 143 -16.09 -15.54 -7.89
C ASP A 143 -17.03 -16.31 -6.98
N GLY A 144 -17.85 -15.57 -6.23
CA GLY A 144 -18.97 -16.13 -5.48
C GLY A 144 -20.23 -15.89 -6.28
N GLU A 145 -20.82 -16.95 -6.84
CA GLU A 145 -22.27 -16.95 -7.04
C GLU A 145 -22.90 -16.76 -5.65
N LEU A 146 -23.24 -15.51 -5.33
CA LEU A 146 -24.10 -15.21 -4.20
C LEU A 146 -25.40 -15.97 -4.51
N GLY A 147 -25.60 -17.10 -3.83
CA GLY A 147 -26.73 -17.98 -4.03
C GLY A 147 -28.00 -17.15 -4.24
N VAL A 148 -28.69 -17.41 -5.36
CA VAL A 148 -29.92 -16.77 -5.78
C VAL A 148 -31.02 -17.06 -4.73
N THR A 149 -30.98 -16.42 -3.57
CA THR A 149 -32.03 -16.38 -2.55
C THR A 149 -31.75 -15.28 -1.52
N ALA A 150 -31.51 -14.04 -1.97
CA ALA A 150 -31.73 -12.88 -1.11
C ALA A 150 -32.21 -11.72 -1.97
N SER A 151 -33.43 -11.26 -1.71
CA SER A 151 -33.93 -9.98 -2.21
C SER A 151 -32.88 -8.89 -2.02
N PRO A 152 -32.72 -7.94 -2.96
CA PRO A 152 -31.76 -6.86 -2.81
C PRO A 152 -32.04 -6.13 -1.47
N PRO A 153 -31.05 -6.01 -0.57
CA PRO A 153 -31.25 -5.24 0.65
C PRO A 153 -31.65 -3.80 0.29
N PRO A 154 -32.56 -3.20 1.07
CA PRO A 154 -33.17 -1.92 0.72
C PRO A 154 -32.12 -0.82 0.79
N ARG A 155 -31.68 -0.26 -0.36
CA ARG A 155 -30.79 0.92 -0.50
C ARG A 155 -29.96 1.20 0.75
N THR A 156 -29.22 0.20 1.20
CA THR A 156 -28.33 0.36 2.33
C THR A 156 -27.17 1.19 1.84
N ALA A 157 -26.75 2.14 2.66
CA ALA A 157 -25.49 2.85 2.55
C ALA A 157 -24.40 1.99 1.88
N SER A 158 -23.59 2.59 1.00
CA SER A 158 -22.45 1.83 0.44
C SER A 158 -21.68 1.22 1.64
N PRO A 159 -21.27 -0.07 1.60
CA PRO A 159 -20.68 -0.74 2.75
C PRO A 159 -19.41 -0.04 3.28
N TRP A 160 -18.88 0.91 2.49
CA TRP A 160 -17.69 1.69 2.76
C TRP A 160 -17.97 3.17 3.10
N GLU A 161 -19.22 3.57 3.39
CA GLU A 161 -19.57 4.98 3.71
C GLU A 161 -18.83 5.52 4.94
N ASP A 162 -18.59 4.67 5.93
CA ASP A 162 -17.86 5.04 7.15
C ASP A 162 -16.35 4.94 7.02
N TYR A 163 -15.84 4.58 5.84
CA TYR A 163 -14.42 4.39 5.60
C TYR A 163 -13.76 5.68 5.13
N VAL A 164 -12.62 5.99 5.73
CA VAL A 164 -11.85 7.19 5.43
C VAL A 164 -10.43 6.82 5.01
N TRP A 165 -9.77 7.74 4.30
CA TRP A 165 -8.38 7.55 3.93
C TRP A 165 -7.45 7.78 5.11
N PHE A 166 -6.50 6.87 5.27
CA PHE A 166 -5.43 6.92 6.24
C PHE A 166 -4.09 6.98 5.50
N GLN A 167 -3.19 7.85 5.95
CA GLN A 167 -1.87 8.07 5.33
C GLN A 167 -0.76 7.68 6.29
N ALA A 168 0.25 6.96 5.80
CA ALA A 168 1.47 6.72 6.56
C ALA A 168 2.12 8.07 6.97
N PRO A 169 2.57 8.23 8.22
CA PRO A 169 3.21 9.46 8.69
C PRO A 169 4.63 9.63 8.13
N VAL A 170 5.22 8.56 7.59
CA VAL A 170 6.56 8.56 6.98
C VAL A 170 6.48 8.50 5.46
N THR A 171 7.49 9.05 4.79
CA THR A 171 7.67 8.93 3.34
C THR A 171 8.91 8.09 3.08
N LEU A 172 8.71 6.89 2.53
CA LEU A 172 9.80 5.96 2.20
C LEU A 172 10.62 6.53 1.06
N ARG A 173 11.92 6.72 1.23
CA ARG A 173 12.78 7.19 0.13
C ARG A 173 13.46 6.01 -0.53
N GLY A 174 13.32 5.90 -1.84
CA GLY A 174 14.09 4.92 -2.61
C GLY A 174 15.60 5.09 -2.41
N PHE A 175 16.35 4.01 -2.64
CA PHE A 175 17.80 4.01 -2.57
C PHE A 175 18.33 3.13 -3.71
N HIS A 176 19.38 3.61 -4.39
CA HIS A 176 20.21 2.83 -5.31
C HIS A 176 21.66 3.34 -5.20
N GLU A 177 22.63 2.46 -5.43
CA GLU A 177 24.07 2.79 -5.54
C GLU A 177 24.50 2.97 -6.99
#